data_AF-A0A3D3WDB9-F1
#
_entry.id   AF-A0A3D3WDB9-F1
#
_cell.length_a   1.000
_cell.length_b   1.000
_cell.length_c   1.000
_cell.angle_alpha   90.00
_cell.angle_beta   90.00
_cell.angle_gamma   90.00
#
_symmetry.space_group_name_H-M   'P 1'
#
loop_
_entity.id
_entity.type
_entity.pdbx_description
1 polymer ?
#
loop_
_entity_poly.entity_id
_entity_poly.type
_entity_poly.pdbx_seq_one_letter_code
_entity_poly.pdbx_strand_id
1 'polypeptide(L)'
;IQMIYGILGGAGADLDNLMHMHKVADRLFGDDYEWSVLAAGRHQMSFCTSAAMLGGNVRVGLEDSLYISKGELAQSNADQVAKIRRIMEDLSITVATPEEARQRLGLKGGDQTNF
;
A
#
# COMPACT_ATOMS: atom_id res chain seq x y z
N ILE A 1 7.79 -5.72 -4.14
CA ILE A 1 8.59 -4.66 -3.46
C ILE A 1 7.67 -3.77 -2.64
N GLN A 2 7.91 -3.64 -1.33
CA GLN A 2 7.16 -2.72 -0.47
C GLN A 2 8.00 -1.45 -0.27
N MET A 3 7.51 -0.30 -0.72
CA MET A 3 8.20 0.98 -0.59
C MET A 3 7.70 1.73 0.65
N ILE A 4 8.62 2.10 1.54
CA ILE A 4 8.31 2.63 2.87
C ILE A 4 8.72 4.10 2.96
N TYR A 5 7.76 4.97 3.30
CA TYR A 5 8.00 6.41 3.38
C TYR A 5 7.66 7.00 4.77
N GLY A 6 8.36 8.06 5.14
CA GLY A 6 8.05 8.86 6.33
C GLY A 6 8.61 8.32 7.65
N ILE A 7 9.53 7.35 7.61
CA ILE A 7 10.26 6.88 8.79
C ILE A 7 11.51 7.74 8.97
N LEU A 8 11.78 8.21 10.19
CA LEU A 8 13.01 8.95 10.50
C LEU A 8 14.23 8.05 10.25
N GLY A 9 15.11 8.48 9.34
CA GLY A 9 16.25 7.70 8.87
C GLY A 9 16.01 6.95 7.56
N GLY A 10 14.78 6.95 7.04
CA GLY A 10 14.41 6.44 5.72
C GLY A 10 14.09 7.56 4.71
N ALA A 11 13.41 7.20 3.62
CA ALA A 11 12.94 8.15 2.62
C ALA A 11 11.79 9.01 3.17
N GLY A 12 11.80 10.32 2.88
CA GLY A 12 10.75 11.25 3.27
C GLY A 12 9.42 10.95 2.57
N ALA A 13 8.30 11.33 3.21
CA ALA A 13 6.95 11.17 2.66
C ALA A 13 6.59 12.30 1.68
N ASP A 14 7.43 12.47 0.66
CA ASP A 14 7.25 13.38 -0.48
C ASP A 14 6.95 12.58 -1.75
N LEU A 15 6.04 13.07 -2.62
CA LEU A 15 5.68 12.35 -3.84
C LEU A 15 6.84 12.21 -4.82
N ASP A 16 7.83 13.11 -4.78
CA ASP A 16 9.05 12.98 -5.58
C ASP A 16 9.85 11.72 -5.20
N ASN A 17 9.88 11.37 -3.90
CA ASN A 17 10.51 10.13 -3.45
C ASN A 17 9.75 8.90 -3.94
N LEU A 18 8.40 8.95 -3.93
CA LEU A 18 7.56 7.89 -4.50
C LEU A 18 7.90 7.66 -5.98
N MET A 19 7.84 8.72 -6.77
CA MET A 19 8.10 8.65 -8.21
C MET A 19 9.53 8.20 -8.50
N HIS A 20 10.50 8.64 -7.70
CA HIS A 20 11.89 8.24 -7.86
C HIS A 20 12.07 6.74 -7.58
N MET A 21 11.59 6.24 -6.44
CA MET A 21 11.72 4.82 -6.09
C MET A 21 10.99 3.91 -7.08
N HIS A 22 9.80 4.32 -7.56
CA HIS A 22 9.09 3.58 -8.62
C HIS A 22 9.90 3.49 -9.91
N LYS A 23 10.40 4.63 -10.43
CA LYS A 23 11.21 4.64 -11.66
C LYS A 23 12.51 3.84 -11.52
N VAL A 24 13.11 3.84 -10.32
CA VAL A 24 14.28 3.00 -10.05
C VAL A 24 13.91 1.52 -10.07
N ALA A 25 12.77 1.14 -9.49
CA ALA A 25 12.29 -0.24 -9.53
C ALA A 25 11.98 -0.68 -10.97
N ASP A 26 11.25 0.13 -11.76
CA ASP A 26 10.99 -0.15 -13.18
C ASP A 26 12.28 -0.39 -13.95
N ARG A 27 13.30 0.46 -13.75
CA ARG A 27 14.59 0.33 -14.46
C ARG A 27 15.37 -0.93 -14.06
N LEU A 28 15.26 -1.36 -12.81
CA LEU A 28 16.02 -2.49 -12.28
C LEU A 28 15.33 -3.83 -12.53
N PHE A 29 14.00 -3.87 -12.44
CA PHE A 29 13.23 -5.10 -12.43
C PHE A 29 12.32 -5.26 -13.65
N GLY A 30 12.11 -4.21 -14.45
CA GLY A 30 11.21 -4.28 -15.60
C GLY A 30 9.82 -4.70 -15.18
N ASP A 31 9.29 -5.75 -15.80
CA ASP A 31 7.97 -6.30 -15.50
C ASP A 31 8.01 -7.42 -14.43
N ASP A 32 9.19 -7.78 -13.92
CA ASP A 32 9.39 -8.91 -12.98
C ASP A 32 9.12 -8.53 -11.51
N TYR A 33 8.25 -7.54 -11.27
CA TYR A 33 7.91 -7.13 -9.91
C TYR A 33 6.48 -6.62 -9.75
N GLU A 34 5.90 -6.95 -8.61
CA GLU A 34 4.76 -6.23 -8.05
C GLU A 34 5.25 -5.24 -7.01
N TRP A 35 4.58 -4.09 -6.87
CA TRP A 35 4.93 -3.11 -5.85
C TRP A 35 3.74 -2.68 -4.99
N SER A 36 4.09 -2.21 -3.81
CA SER A 36 3.15 -1.66 -2.82
C SER A 36 3.79 -0.49 -2.09
N VAL A 37 2.95 0.32 -1.43
CA VAL A 37 3.38 1.46 -0.62
C VAL A 37 2.76 1.41 0.77
N LEU A 38 3.56 1.76 1.78
CA LEU A 38 3.07 2.40 3.00
C LEU A 38 3.74 3.76 3.23
N ALA A 39 3.02 4.65 3.90
CA ALA A 39 3.58 5.89 4.42
C ALA A 39 3.12 6.12 5.86
N ALA A 40 4.06 6.55 6.70
CA ALA A 40 3.83 6.67 8.13
C ALA A 40 2.78 7.75 8.51
N GLY A 41 1.91 7.42 9.45
CA GLY A 41 0.96 8.32 10.09
C GLY A 41 0.03 9.00 9.09
N ARG A 42 -0.03 10.34 9.16
CA ARG A 42 -0.95 11.16 8.36
C ARG A 42 -0.79 11.02 6.84
N HIS A 43 0.33 10.46 6.38
CA HIS A 43 0.63 10.29 4.95
C HIS A 43 0.00 9.02 4.34
N GLN A 44 -0.49 8.09 5.17
CA GLN A 44 -0.98 6.77 4.75
C GLN A 44 -1.98 6.84 3.58
N MET A 45 -3.06 7.62 3.72
CA MET A 45 -4.15 7.64 2.74
C MET A 45 -3.74 8.31 1.43
N SER A 46 -3.00 9.43 1.47
CA SER A 46 -2.58 10.14 0.26
C SER A 46 -1.55 9.33 -0.55
N PHE A 47 -0.63 8.65 0.13
CA PHE A 47 0.35 7.79 -0.52
C PHE A 47 -0.29 6.53 -1.10
N CYS A 48 -1.18 5.87 -0.38
CA CYS A 48 -1.93 4.73 -0.92
C CYS A 48 -2.73 5.12 -2.16
N THR A 49 -3.41 6.28 -2.13
CA THR A 49 -4.17 6.78 -3.28
C THR A 49 -3.26 7.05 -4.48
N SER A 50 -2.13 7.71 -4.25
CA SER A 50 -1.15 8.01 -5.31
C SER A 50 -0.55 6.74 -5.91
N ALA A 51 -0.23 5.74 -5.07
CA ALA A 51 0.28 4.45 -5.52
C ALA A 51 -0.74 3.71 -6.38
N ALA A 52 -2.00 3.68 -5.96
CA ALA A 52 -3.07 3.03 -6.73
C ALA A 52 -3.29 3.69 -8.11
N MET A 53 -3.23 5.02 -8.19
CA MET A 53 -3.31 5.75 -9.46
C MET A 53 -2.15 5.43 -10.41
N LEU A 54 -1.01 4.97 -9.89
CA LEU A 54 0.15 4.53 -10.66
C LEU A 54 0.14 3.02 -10.95
N GLY A 55 -0.93 2.30 -10.60
CA GLY A 55 -1.03 0.85 -10.78
C GLY A 55 -0.36 0.02 -9.68
N GLY A 56 0.03 0.64 -8.57
CA GLY A 56 0.61 -0.04 -7.41
C GLY A 56 -0.42 -0.59 -6.43
N ASN A 57 0.01 -1.52 -5.58
CA ASN A 57 -0.80 -2.02 -4.46
C ASN A 57 -0.67 -1.10 -3.23
N VAL A 58 -1.58 -1.23 -2.27
CA VAL A 58 -1.63 -0.34 -1.09
C VAL A 58 -1.52 -1.11 0.22
N ARG A 59 -0.90 -0.51 1.23
CA ARG A 59 -0.83 -1.02 2.60
C ARG A 59 -1.38 0.01 3.58
N VAL A 60 -2.33 -0.44 4.40
CA VAL A 60 -2.89 0.31 5.53
C VAL A 60 -2.87 -0.57 6.77
N GLY A 61 -2.98 0.05 7.93
CA GLY A 61 -3.03 -0.64 9.22
C GLY A 61 -2.60 0.27 10.37
N LEU A 62 -3.03 -0.10 11.58
CA LEU A 62 -2.66 0.55 12.84
C LEU A 62 -1.15 0.47 13.13
N GLU A 63 -0.45 -0.48 12.51
CA GLU A 63 1.02 -0.54 12.49
C GLU A 63 1.63 0.74 11.90
N ASP A 64 0.99 1.28 10.86
CA ASP A 64 1.55 2.34 10.03
C ASP A 64 1.00 3.72 10.43
N SER A 65 -0.26 3.78 10.88
CA SER A 65 -0.93 4.99 11.35
C SER A 65 -1.99 4.68 12.39
N LEU A 66 -1.98 5.40 13.52
CA LEU A 66 -3.03 5.30 14.53
C LEU A 66 -4.31 6.09 14.18
N TYR A 67 -4.29 6.89 13.12
CA TYR A 67 -5.33 7.86 12.81
C TYR A 67 -6.12 7.49 11.57
N ILE A 68 -7.45 7.69 11.61
CA ILE A 68 -8.33 7.56 10.43
C ILE A 68 -8.46 8.91 9.70
N SER A 69 -8.40 10.02 10.43
CA SER A 69 -8.49 11.38 9.90
C SER A 69 -7.65 12.34 10.75
N LYS A 70 -7.58 13.63 10.39
CA LYS A 70 -6.74 14.60 11.10
C LYS A 70 -7.24 14.77 12.54
N GLY A 71 -6.49 14.23 13.49
CA GLY A 71 -6.80 14.31 14.92
C GLY A 71 -7.78 13.26 15.44
N GLU A 72 -8.16 12.29 14.61
CA GLU A 72 -9.12 11.23 14.96
C GLU A 72 -8.46 9.86 14.87
N LEU A 73 -8.45 9.13 15.99
CA LEU A 73 -7.91 7.77 16.05
C LEU A 73 -8.80 6.80 15.27
N ALA A 74 -8.18 5.87 14.54
CA ALA A 74 -8.89 4.74 13.97
C ALA A 74 -9.32 3.80 15.10
N GLN A 75 -10.56 3.30 15.06
CA GLN A 75 -11.05 2.35 16.06
C GLN A 75 -10.61 0.93 15.74
N SER A 76 -10.36 0.63 14.46
CA SER A 76 -9.92 -0.67 14.00
C SER A 76 -9.06 -0.59 12.74
N ASN A 77 -8.31 -1.66 12.45
CA ASN A 77 -7.68 -1.85 11.13
C ASN A 77 -8.73 -1.85 10.00
N ALA A 78 -9.93 -2.38 10.27
CA ALA A 78 -11.00 -2.46 9.29
C ALA A 78 -11.49 -1.07 8.85
N ASP A 79 -11.45 -0.06 9.72
CA ASP A 79 -11.81 1.32 9.37
C ASP A 79 -10.90 1.87 8.27
N GLN A 80 -9.60 1.61 8.38
CA GLN A 80 -8.61 2.05 7.40
C GLN A 80 -8.73 1.27 6.09
N VAL A 81 -8.99 -0.04 6.16
CA VAL A 81 -9.27 -0.87 4.99
C VAL A 81 -10.52 -0.39 4.26
N ALA A 82 -11.61 -0.13 4.98
CA ALA A 82 -12.86 0.38 4.41
C ALA A 82 -12.67 1.76 3.76
N LYS A 83 -11.89 2.64 4.41
CA LYS A 83 -11.60 3.97 3.88
C LYS A 83 -10.82 3.90 2.57
N ILE A 84 -9.74 3.13 2.51
CA ILE A 84 -8.94 3.04 1.28
C ILE A 84 -9.70 2.31 0.17
N ARG A 85 -10.47 1.27 0.50
CA ARG A 85 -11.34 0.56 -0.45
C ARG A 85 -12.35 1.50 -1.12
N ARG A 86 -13.04 2.33 -0.34
CA ARG A 86 -13.96 3.34 -0.91
C ARG A 86 -13.26 4.28 -1.89
N ILE A 87 -12.06 4.77 -1.54
CA ILE A 87 -11.28 5.63 -2.45
C ILE A 87 -10.95 4.88 -3.74
N MET A 88 -10.57 3.60 -3.67
CA MET A 88 -10.31 2.79 -4.86
C MET A 88 -11.56 2.60 -5.73
N GLU A 89 -12.69 2.29 -5.11
CA GLU A 89 -13.98 2.13 -5.81
C GLU A 89 -14.42 3.44 -6.48
N ASP A 90 -14.25 4.59 -5.82
CA ASP A 90 -14.50 5.91 -6.40
C ASP A 90 -13.60 6.22 -7.61
N LEU A 91 -12.39 5.63 -7.65
CA LEU A 91 -11.44 5.69 -8.77
C LEU A 91 -11.67 4.58 -9.81
N SER A 92 -12.75 3.79 -9.68
CA SER A 92 -13.03 2.63 -10.54
C SER A 92 -11.96 1.53 -10.52
N ILE A 93 -11.24 1.40 -9.40
CA ILE A 93 -10.23 0.37 -9.15
C ILE A 93 -10.86 -0.73 -8.28
N THR A 94 -10.74 -1.99 -8.71
CA THR A 94 -11.24 -3.15 -7.97
C THR A 94 -10.20 -3.68 -6.98
N VAL A 95 -10.65 -4.05 -5.78
CA VAL A 95 -9.77 -4.66 -4.76
C VAL A 95 -9.64 -6.17 -4.99
N ALA A 96 -8.40 -6.65 -5.05
CA ALA A 96 -8.11 -8.07 -5.19
C ALA A 96 -8.62 -8.88 -3.99
N THR A 97 -9.22 -10.03 -4.29
CA THR A 97 -9.49 -11.10 -3.34
C THR A 97 -8.18 -11.74 -2.86
N PRO A 98 -8.19 -12.47 -1.72
CA PRO A 98 -7.01 -13.21 -1.29
C PRO A 98 -6.49 -14.21 -2.33
N GLU A 99 -7.38 -14.79 -3.14
CA GLU A 99 -6.99 -15.76 -4.17
C GLU A 99 -6.27 -15.09 -5.34
N GLU A 100 -6.80 -13.98 -5.85
CA GLU A 100 -6.13 -13.17 -6.87
C GLU A 100 -4.77 -12.67 -6.38
N ALA A 101 -4.67 -12.25 -5.11
CA ALA A 101 -3.41 -11.84 -4.52
C ALA A 101 -2.39 -12.99 -4.49
N ARG A 102 -2.80 -14.23 -4.17
CA ARG A 102 -1.91 -15.40 -4.21
C ARG A 102 -1.42 -15.68 -5.62
N GLN A 103 -2.31 -15.65 -6.61
CA GLN A 103 -1.95 -15.87 -8.00
C GLN A 103 -0.93 -14.84 -8.48
N ARG A 104 -1.21 -13.55 -8.25
CA ARG A 104 -0.33 -12.43 -8.61
C ARG A 104 1.04 -12.52 -7.98
N LEU A 105 1.10 -12.91 -6.70
CA LEU A 105 2.35 -12.99 -5.93
C LEU A 105 3.02 -14.36 -6.00
N GLY A 106 2.49 -15.32 -6.76
CA GLY A 106 3.05 -16.67 -6.88
C GLY A 106 3.09 -17.44 -5.54
N LEU A 107 2.09 -17.25 -4.68
CA LEU A 107 2.07 -17.83 -3.34
C LEU A 107 1.52 -19.26 -3.34
N LYS A 108 2.09 -20.11 -2.49
CA LYS A 108 1.80 -21.55 -2.39
C LYS A 108 0.39 -21.95 -1.92
N GLY A 109 -0.46 -21.03 -1.47
CA GLY A 109 -1.74 -21.37 -0.84
C GLY A 109 -1.69 -21.41 0.69
N GLY A 110 -2.84 -21.15 1.32
CA GLY A 110 -2.96 -21.08 2.78
C GLY A 110 -2.96 -22.44 3.48
N ASP A 111 -3.38 -23.49 2.78
CA ASP A 111 -3.36 -24.89 3.24
C ASP A 111 -1.94 -25.49 3.31
N GLN A 112 -0.96 -24.83 2.69
CA GLN A 112 0.44 -25.26 2.67
C GLN A 112 1.30 -24.55 3.75
N THR A 113 0.67 -23.94 4.75
CA THR A 113 1.35 -23.34 5.92
C THR A 113 1.25 -24.26 7.15
N ASN A 114 2.13 -24.07 8.14
CA ASN A 114 2.23 -24.93 9.32
C ASN A 114 1.66 -24.24 10.58
N PHE A 115 0.42 -23.76 10.51
CA PHE A 115 -0.35 -23.16 11.62
C PHE A 115 -1.85 -23.27 11.37
#